data_AF-A0A1M7ZV94-F1
#
_entry.id   AF-A0A1M7ZV94-F1
#
_cell.length_a   1.000
_cell.length_b   1.000
_cell.length_c   1.000
_cell.angle_alpha   90.00
_cell.angle_beta   90.00
_cell.angle_gamma   90.00
#
_symmetry.space_group_name_H-M   'P 1'
#
loop_
_entity.id
_entity.type
_entity.pdbx_description
1 polymer ?
#
loop_
_entity_poly.entity_id
_entity_poly.type
_entity_poly.pdbx_seq_one_letter_code
_entity_poly.pdbx_strand_id
1 'polypeptide(L)'
;MSRDEQLKQRWENVVNILSEKFSSGEDLDLEGIIYLIGVQELGKIHATFKKDEKVNLMHIAICRLLEPYGYYEFEYFDNDGWPHYKVKEELPPLKAGEQAVLMKEAIVSYFLEKELIE
;
A
#
# COMPACT_ATOMS: atom_id res chain seq x y z
N MET A 1 5.00 -20.12 -15.16
CA MET A 1 5.79 -19.40 -14.14
C MET A 1 5.26 -19.81 -12.79
N SER A 2 6.13 -19.98 -11.79
CA SER A 2 5.66 -20.23 -10.43
C SER A 2 4.97 -18.97 -9.88
N ARG A 3 4.11 -19.12 -8.87
CA ARG A 3 3.47 -17.98 -8.18
C ARG A 3 4.51 -16.95 -7.72
N ASP A 4 5.63 -17.42 -7.18
CA ASP A 4 6.71 -16.58 -6.67
C ASP A 4 7.41 -15.79 -7.78
N GLU A 5 7.62 -16.42 -8.95
CA GLU A 5 8.23 -15.77 -10.10
C GLU A 5 7.31 -14.68 -10.67
N GLN A 6 6.00 -14.94 -10.73
CA GLN A 6 5.02 -13.95 -11.16
C GLN A 6 4.91 -12.77 -10.18
N LEU A 7 4.89 -13.06 -8.87
CA LEU A 7 4.88 -12.01 -7.85
C LEU A 7 6.13 -11.13 -7.96
N LYS A 8 7.30 -11.73 -8.17
CA LYS A 8 8.56 -11.00 -8.34
C LYS A 8 8.51 -10.06 -9.56
N GLN A 9 8.10 -10.56 -10.72
CA GLN A 9 8.00 -9.74 -11.93
C GLN A 9 7.00 -8.58 -11.77
N ARG A 10 5.83 -8.85 -11.20
CA ARG A 10 4.82 -7.81 -10.96
C ARG A 10 5.29 -6.78 -9.94
N TRP A 11 5.98 -7.23 -8.89
CA TRP A 11 6.59 -6.33 -7.92
C TRP A 11 7.63 -5.40 -8.58
N GLU A 12 8.52 -5.95 -9.42
CA GLU A 12 9.48 -5.15 -10.19
C GLU A 12 8.78 -4.13 -11.09
N ASN A 13 7.65 -4.50 -11.73
CA ASN A 13 6.85 -3.55 -12.52
C ASN A 13 6.29 -2.39 -11.66
N VAL A 14 5.77 -2.68 -10.46
CA VAL A 14 5.30 -1.63 -9.53
C VAL A 14 6.44 -0.69 -9.16
N VAL A 15 7.59 -1.23 -8.77
CA VAL A 15 8.78 -0.44 -8.40
C VAL A 15 9.19 0.45 -9.56
N ASN A 16 9.35 -0.11 -10.77
CA ASN A 16 9.76 0.65 -11.95
C ASN A 16 8.82 1.82 -12.24
N ILE A 17 7.50 1.57 -12.27
CA ILE A 17 6.50 2.62 -12.57
C ILE A 17 6.56 3.75 -11.54
N LEU A 18 6.69 3.42 -10.26
CA LEU A 18 6.71 4.43 -9.20
C LEU A 18 8.04 5.16 -9.13
N SER A 19 9.15 4.45 -9.30
CA SER A 19 10.51 5.02 -9.28
C SER A 19 10.74 5.98 -10.42
N GLU A 20 10.28 5.66 -11.64
CA GLU A 20 10.33 6.57 -12.78
C GLU A 20 9.53 7.85 -12.54
N LYS A 21 8.37 7.75 -11.89
CA LYS A 21 7.47 8.89 -11.67
C LYS A 21 7.85 9.76 -10.48
N PHE A 22 8.32 9.15 -9.39
CA PHE A 22 8.41 9.82 -8.09
C PHE A 22 9.81 9.85 -7.49
N SER A 23 10.75 9.05 -8.01
CA SER A 23 12.10 8.91 -7.43
C SER A 23 13.21 9.12 -8.46
N SER A 24 12.92 9.75 -9.61
CA SER A 24 13.89 10.04 -10.67
C SER A 24 14.70 8.81 -11.13
N GLY A 25 14.07 7.63 -11.08
CA GLY A 25 14.69 6.36 -11.45
C GLY A 25 15.43 5.64 -10.31
N GLU A 26 15.45 6.16 -9.08
CA GLU A 26 15.92 5.40 -7.92
C GLU A 26 14.84 4.42 -7.42
N ASP A 27 15.21 3.18 -7.14
CA ASP A 27 14.29 2.14 -6.68
C ASP A 27 13.60 2.54 -5.37
N LEU A 28 12.27 2.55 -5.38
CA LEU A 28 11.47 2.76 -4.17
C LEU A 28 11.38 1.45 -3.38
N ASP A 29 11.60 1.56 -2.08
CA ASP A 29 11.42 0.45 -1.17
C ASP A 29 9.94 0.25 -0.80
N LEU A 30 9.69 -0.83 -0.05
CA LEU A 30 8.34 -1.19 0.37
C LEU A 30 7.66 -0.07 1.17
N GLU A 31 8.40 0.60 2.05
CA GLU A 31 7.88 1.68 2.90
C GLU A 31 7.48 2.90 2.05
N GLY A 32 8.34 3.31 1.11
CA GLY A 32 8.08 4.40 0.18
C GLY A 32 6.83 4.14 -0.68
N ILE A 33 6.66 2.91 -1.17
CA ILE A 33 5.48 2.53 -1.95
C ILE A 33 4.20 2.57 -1.08
N ILE A 34 4.24 2.02 0.14
CA ILE A 34 3.11 2.09 1.08
C ILE A 34 2.74 3.55 1.37
N TYR A 35 3.74 4.41 1.58
CA TYR A 35 3.51 5.84 1.81
C TYR A 35 2.82 6.51 0.61
N LEU A 36 3.27 6.23 -0.62
CA LEU A 36 2.65 6.77 -1.83
C LEU A 36 1.20 6.32 -1.99
N ILE A 37 0.89 5.05 -1.69
CA ILE A 37 -0.48 4.53 -1.66
C ILE A 37 -1.30 5.29 -0.61
N GLY A 38 -0.75 5.53 0.59
CA GLY A 38 -1.46 6.29 1.62
C GLY A 38 -1.82 7.70 1.18
N VAL A 39 -0.89 8.40 0.51
CA VAL A 39 -1.14 9.75 -0.06
C VAL A 39 -2.21 9.70 -1.14
N GLN A 40 -2.19 8.67 -1.99
CA GLN A 40 -3.19 8.44 -3.03
C GLN A 40 -4.58 8.22 -2.44
N GLU A 41 -4.69 7.36 -1.42
CA GLU A 41 -5.98 7.04 -0.78
C GLU A 41 -6.56 8.22 0.02
N LEU A 42 -5.71 9.09 0.57
CA LEU A 42 -6.17 10.34 1.17
C LEU A 42 -6.62 11.37 0.11
N GLY A 43 -6.18 11.24 -1.14
CA GLY A 43 -6.52 12.15 -2.25
C GLY A 43 -5.85 13.53 -2.19
N LYS A 44 -4.99 13.79 -1.19
CA LYS A 44 -4.29 15.07 -0.98
C LYS A 44 -2.87 15.06 -1.55
N ILE A 45 -2.73 14.76 -2.85
CA ILE A 45 -1.43 14.49 -3.51
C ILE A 45 -0.42 15.66 -3.52
N HIS A 46 -0.87 16.91 -3.36
CA HIS A 46 0.00 18.10 -3.30
C HIS A 46 0.24 18.62 -1.88
N ALA A 47 -0.26 17.93 -0.85
CA ALA A 47 -0.12 18.35 0.52
C ALA A 47 1.23 17.92 1.11
N THR A 48 1.76 18.74 2.03
CA THR A 48 2.92 18.39 2.85
C THR A 48 2.44 17.85 4.18
N PHE A 49 2.92 16.67 4.57
CA PHE A 49 2.51 15.97 5.79
C PHE A 49 3.59 16.05 6.88
N LYS A 50 3.15 16.36 8.11
CA LYS A 50 3.97 16.28 9.32
C LYS A 50 4.29 14.82 9.67
N LYS A 51 5.26 14.60 10.54
CA LYS A 51 5.70 13.25 10.95
C LYS A 51 4.55 12.35 11.40
N ASP A 52 3.64 12.86 12.23
CA ASP A 52 2.50 12.07 12.74
C ASP A 52 1.47 11.78 11.64
N GLU A 53 1.26 12.71 10.71
CA GLU A 53 0.40 12.50 9.54
C GLU A 53 0.97 11.44 8.60
N LYS A 54 2.30 11.35 8.47
CA LYS A 54 2.95 10.26 7.72
C LYS A 54 2.65 8.89 8.33
N VAL A 55 2.63 8.78 9.66
CA VAL A 55 2.23 7.53 10.35
C VAL A 55 0.78 7.18 10.03
N ASN A 56 -0.11 8.17 10.01
CA ASN A 56 -1.51 7.95 9.64
C ASN A 56 -1.66 7.52 8.17
N LEU A 57 -0.87 8.08 7.25
CA LEU A 57 -0.84 7.66 5.84
C LEU A 57 -0.42 6.20 5.69
N MET A 58 0.58 5.76 6.46
CA MET A 58 0.98 4.35 6.49
C MET A 58 -0.16 3.46 6.98
N HIS A 59 -0.90 3.89 8.01
CA HIS A 59 -2.05 3.15 8.51
C HIS A 59 -3.16 3.02 7.46
N ILE A 60 -3.53 4.14 6.80
CA ILE A 60 -4.52 4.13 5.72
C ILE A 60 -4.13 3.16 4.61
N ALA A 61 -2.87 3.22 4.16
CA ALA A 61 -2.38 2.36 3.10
C ALA A 61 -2.49 0.88 3.50
N ILE A 62 -2.03 0.52 4.71
CA ILE A 62 -2.09 -0.86 5.20
C ILE A 62 -3.54 -1.33 5.31
N CYS A 63 -4.44 -0.52 5.88
CA CYS A 63 -5.86 -0.87 5.97
C CYS A 63 -6.48 -1.09 4.59
N ARG A 64 -6.22 -0.20 3.63
CA ARG A 64 -6.72 -0.33 2.25
C ARG A 64 -6.17 -1.58 1.56
N LEU A 65 -4.88 -1.87 1.75
CA LEU A 65 -4.20 -3.02 1.14
C LEU A 65 -4.72 -4.35 1.70
N LEU A 66 -5.08 -4.38 2.97
CA LEU A 66 -5.52 -5.58 3.68
C LEU A 66 -7.03 -5.73 3.78
N GLU A 67 -7.81 -4.74 3.35
CA GLU A 67 -9.27 -4.82 3.24
C GLU A 67 -9.74 -5.99 2.35
N PRO A 68 -9.19 -6.24 1.14
CA PRO A 68 -9.57 -7.40 0.33
C PRO A 68 -9.29 -8.76 0.99
N TYR A 69 -8.40 -8.78 2.00
CA TYR A 69 -8.05 -9.97 2.76
C TYR A 69 -8.95 -10.17 3.98
N GLY A 70 -9.88 -9.24 4.25
CA GLY A 70 -10.86 -9.35 5.34
C GLY A 70 -10.37 -8.87 6.70
N TYR A 71 -9.17 -8.27 6.81
CA TYR A 71 -8.65 -7.76 8.09
C TYR A 71 -9.24 -6.40 8.47
N TYR A 72 -9.57 -5.58 7.47
CA TYR A 72 -10.12 -4.24 7.64
C TYR A 72 -11.34 -4.04 6.77
N GLU A 73 -12.22 -3.13 7.17
CA GLU A 73 -13.38 -2.70 6.40
C GLU A 73 -13.47 -1.18 6.47
N PHE A 74 -13.61 -0.52 5.33
CA PHE A 74 -13.85 0.93 5.30
C PHE A 74 -15.12 1.28 6.09
N GLU A 75 -15.04 2.29 6.95
CA GLU A 75 -16.16 2.73 7.78
C GLU A 75 -16.70 4.08 7.32
N TYR A 76 -15.90 5.15 7.40
CA TYR A 76 -16.31 6.51 7.02
C TYR A 76 -15.10 7.44 6.79
N PHE A 77 -15.36 8.63 6.26
CA PHE A 77 -14.40 9.74 6.25
C PHE A 77 -14.72 10.72 7.38
N ASP A 78 -13.72 11.14 8.15
CA ASP A 78 -13.92 12.18 9.16
C ASP A 78 -14.08 13.59 8.56
N ASN A 79 -14.26 14.59 9.43
CA ASN A 79 -14.44 15.98 9.03
C ASN A 79 -13.22 16.58 8.31
N ASP A 80 -12.04 16.01 8.53
CA ASP A 80 -10.78 16.43 7.90
C ASP A 80 -10.50 15.65 6.60
N GLY A 81 -11.40 14.72 6.25
CA GLY A 81 -11.36 13.89 5.05
C GLY A 81 -10.45 12.67 5.17
N TRP A 82 -10.07 12.26 6.37
CA TRP A 82 -9.27 11.05 6.56
C TRP A 82 -10.17 9.81 6.55
N PRO A 83 -9.85 8.76 5.77
CA PRO A 83 -10.58 7.51 5.80
C PRO A 83 -10.29 6.74 7.11
N HIS A 84 -11.35 6.27 7.75
CA HIS A 84 -11.31 5.42 8.93
C HIS A 84 -11.75 4.00 8.57
N TYR A 85 -11.06 3.04 9.15
CA TYR A 85 -11.28 1.61 8.92
C TYR A 85 -11.55 0.91 10.23
N LYS A 86 -12.47 -0.05 10.19
CA LYS A 86 -12.76 -0.95 11.29
C LYS A 86 -11.94 -2.23 11.15
N VAL A 87 -11.34 -2.67 12.26
CA VAL A 87 -10.69 -3.99 12.34
C VAL A 87 -11.78 -5.07 12.34
N LYS A 88 -11.69 -6.00 11.40
CA LYS A 88 -12.59 -7.15 11.26
C LYS A 88 -11.98 -8.40 11.85
N GLU A 89 -10.70 -8.61 11.57
CA GLU A 89 -9.90 -9.72 12.08
C GLU A 89 -8.49 -9.22 12.39
N GLU A 90 -7.89 -9.74 13.46
CA GLU A 90 -6.51 -9.41 13.79
C GLU A 90 -5.56 -10.20 12.89
N LEU A 91 -4.52 -9.52 12.39
CA LEU A 91 -3.45 -10.21 11.67
C LEU A 91 -2.82 -11.27 12.59
N PRO A 92 -2.61 -12.51 12.08
CA PRO A 92 -1.87 -13.50 12.84
C PRO A 92 -0.44 -13.00 13.13
N PRO A 93 0.25 -13.56 14.14
CA PRO A 93 1.63 -13.21 14.39
C PRO A 93 2.51 -13.66 13.20
N LEU A 94 2.96 -12.69 12.41
CA LEU A 94 3.81 -12.91 11.23
C LEU A 94 5.26 -12.53 11.53
N LYS A 95 6.21 -13.32 11.04
CA LYS A 95 7.64 -12.95 11.01
C LYS A 95 7.87 -11.83 10.01
N ALA A 96 8.97 -11.08 10.17
CA ALA A 96 9.30 -9.97 9.28
C ALA A 96 9.30 -10.33 7.78
N GLY A 97 9.80 -11.53 7.43
CA GLY A 97 9.78 -12.01 6.04
C GLY A 97 8.36 -12.28 5.52
N GLU A 98 7.48 -12.83 6.36
CA GLU A 98 6.09 -13.13 6.02
C GLU A 98 5.26 -11.84 5.87
N GLN A 99 5.50 -10.85 6.73
CA GLN A 99 4.91 -9.51 6.60
C GLN A 99 5.31 -8.86 5.28
N ALA A 100 6.60 -8.90 4.92
CA ALA A 100 7.08 -8.33 3.66
C ALA A 100 6.44 -9.01 2.44
N VAL A 101 6.28 -10.33 2.45
CA VAL A 101 5.62 -11.06 1.36
C VAL A 101 4.15 -10.68 1.27
N LEU A 102 3.41 -10.68 2.40
CA LEU A 102 2.01 -10.28 2.44
C LEU A 102 1.80 -8.87 1.87
N MET A 103 2.63 -7.90 2.29
CA MET A 103 2.51 -6.53 1.82
C MET A 103 2.83 -6.40 0.33
N LYS A 104 3.83 -7.14 -0.19
CA LYS A 104 4.12 -7.16 -1.63
C LYS A 104 2.97 -7.74 -2.43
N GLU A 105 2.38 -8.84 -1.96
CA GLU A 105 1.20 -9.45 -2.61
C GLU A 105 0.02 -8.49 -2.62
N ALA A 106 -0.25 -7.82 -1.50
CA ALA A 106 -1.33 -6.86 -1.38
C ALA A 106 -1.13 -5.65 -2.30
N ILE A 107 0.10 -5.11 -2.37
CA ILE A 107 0.44 -3.99 -3.25
C ILE A 107 0.30 -4.40 -4.72
N VAL A 108 0.86 -5.54 -5.12
CA VAL A 108 0.71 -6.04 -6.49
C VAL A 108 -0.77 -6.20 -6.85
N SER A 109 -1.57 -6.75 -5.92
CA SER A 109 -3.01 -6.90 -6.12
C SER A 109 -3.72 -5.55 -6.26
N TYR A 110 -3.34 -4.54 -5.47
CA TYR A 110 -3.85 -3.17 -5.59
C TYR A 110 -3.51 -2.57 -6.96
N PHE A 111 -2.28 -2.71 -7.45
CA PHE A 111 -1.90 -2.18 -8.77
C PHE A 111 -2.57 -2.93 -9.93
N LEU A 112 -2.84 -4.24 -9.78
CA LEU A 112 -3.66 -5.01 -10.73
C LEU A 112 -5.12 -4.55 -10.73
N GLU A 113 -5.73 -4.34 -9.55
CA GLU A 113 -7.09 -3.82 -9.40
C GLU A 113 -7.23 -2.45 -10.08
N LYS A 114 -6.19 -1.61 -9.97
CA LYS A 114 -6.13 -0.28 -10.62
C LYS A 114 -5.72 -0.32 -12.09
N GLU A 115 -5.51 -1.50 -12.67
CA GLU A 115 -5.09 -1.70 -14.07
C GLU A 115 -3.79 -0.95 -14.43
N LEU A 116 -2.87 -0.82 -13.46
CA LEU A 116 -1.57 -0.16 -13.64
C LEU A 116 -0.45 -1.13 -14.03
N ILE A 117 -0.67 -2.43 -13.87
CA ILE A 117 0.23 -3.53 -14.24
C ILE A 117 -0.57 -4.75 -14.73
N GLU A 118 0.11 -5.75 -15.31
CA GLU A 118 -0.47 -7.01 -15.83
C GLU A 118 0.10 -8.27 -15.15
#